data_AF-A0A3C1M4W4-F1
#
_entry.id   AF-A0A3C1M4W4-F1
#
_cell.length_a   1.000
_cell.length_b   1.000
_cell.length_c   1.000
_cell.angle_alpha   90.00
_cell.angle_beta   90.00
_cell.angle_gamma   90.00
#
_symmetry.space_group_name_H-M   'P 1'
#
loop_
_entity.id
_entity.type
_entity.pdbx_description
1 polymer ?
#
loop_
_entity_poly.entity_id
_entity_poly.type
_entity_poly.pdbx_seq_one_letter_code
_entity_poly.pdbx_strand_id
1 'polypeptide(L)'
;ARNRLVLSHRRALVERKMNKREVGVVVIGTVRGIKPYGAFIDIGGVSGLLHISEISHEHIDTPHSVFNVNDEVKVMIIDLDAERGRISLSTKQLEAEPGDMVRDPQLVYAKAEEMAAKYREQMAQSALGLQEPLVEAVVEAEAAPDEGTEAEVSAAEVVETTVA
;
A
#
# COMPACT_ATOMS: atom_id res chain seq x y z
N ALA A 1 52.35 -0.30 -1.96
CA ALA A 1 50.93 -0.33 -1.57
C ALA A 1 50.20 -1.37 -2.41
N ARG A 2 49.68 -2.46 -1.82
CA ARG A 2 48.87 -3.46 -2.56
C ARG A 2 47.41 -3.04 -2.44
N ASN A 3 46.90 -2.30 -3.43
CA ASN A 3 45.48 -2.04 -3.56
C ASN A 3 44.79 -3.36 -3.95
N ARG A 4 44.25 -4.05 -2.94
CA ARG A 4 43.44 -5.26 -3.13
C ARG A 4 42.08 -4.82 -3.68
N LEU A 5 41.85 -5.06 -4.96
CA LEU A 5 40.60 -4.71 -5.65
C LEU A 5 39.49 -5.73 -5.30
N VAL A 6 38.98 -5.71 -4.06
CA VAL A 6 37.91 -6.62 -3.57
C VAL A 6 36.51 -6.08 -3.86
N LEU A 7 36.35 -5.23 -4.88
CA LEU A 7 35.09 -4.52 -5.13
C LEU A 7 34.24 -5.12 -6.25
N SER A 8 34.76 -6.06 -7.04
CA SER A 8 34.03 -6.59 -8.21
C SER A 8 32.99 -7.67 -7.85
N HIS A 9 33.33 -8.65 -7.01
CA HIS A 9 32.47 -9.83 -6.85
C HIS A 9 31.14 -9.53 -6.12
N ARG A 10 31.18 -8.72 -5.05
CA ARG A 10 29.97 -8.40 -4.28
C ARG A 10 28.98 -7.54 -5.08
N ARG A 11 29.46 -6.55 -5.84
CA ARG A 11 28.60 -5.69 -6.67
C ARG A 11 27.97 -6.47 -7.81
N ALA A 12 28.74 -7.30 -8.51
CA ALA A 12 28.23 -8.08 -9.65
C ALA A 12 27.08 -9.04 -9.26
N LEU A 13 27.08 -9.58 -8.03
CA LEU A 13 25.99 -10.44 -7.56
C LEU A 13 24.70 -9.66 -7.27
N VAL A 14 24.83 -8.47 -6.69
CA VAL A 14 23.70 -7.60 -6.37
C VAL A 14 23.05 -7.09 -7.65
N GLU A 15 23.86 -6.64 -8.60
CA GLU A 15 23.42 -6.10 -9.89
C GLU A 15 22.65 -7.15 -10.70
N ARG A 16 23.12 -8.41 -10.73
CA ARG A 16 22.38 -9.52 -11.36
C ARG A 16 21.02 -9.79 -10.72
N LYS A 17 20.91 -9.65 -9.40
CA LYS A 17 19.64 -9.86 -8.68
C LYS A 17 18.67 -8.70 -8.87
N MET A 18 19.19 -7.49 -9.06
CA MET A 18 18.39 -6.28 -9.26
C MET A 18 17.85 -6.18 -10.68
N ASN A 19 18.63 -6.51 -11.70
CA ASN A 19 18.17 -6.48 -13.10
C ASN A 19 17.00 -7.43 -13.39
N LYS A 20 16.70 -8.38 -12.50
CA LYS A 20 15.54 -9.27 -12.64
C LYS A 20 14.24 -8.62 -12.15
N ARG A 21 14.30 -7.50 -11.43
CA ARG A 21 13.15 -6.85 -10.79
C ARG A 21 12.82 -5.56 -11.50
N GLU A 22 11.53 -5.36 -11.73
CA GLU A 22 10.98 -4.15 -12.33
C GLU A 22 10.21 -3.34 -11.28
N VAL A 23 10.13 -2.03 -11.49
CA VAL A 23 9.29 -1.14 -10.68
C VAL A 23 7.82 -1.48 -10.92
N GLY A 24 6.99 -1.40 -9.86
CA GLY A 24 5.56 -1.70 -9.91
C GLY A 24 5.22 -3.19 -9.76
N VAL A 25 6.21 -4.06 -9.59
CA VAL A 25 5.98 -5.49 -9.33
C VAL A 25 5.78 -5.73 -7.83
N VAL A 26 4.82 -6.58 -7.49
CA VAL A 26 4.62 -7.09 -6.13
C VAL A 26 5.53 -8.27 -5.88
N VAL A 27 6.23 -8.21 -4.76
CA VAL A 27 7.21 -9.21 -4.35
C VAL A 27 6.97 -9.58 -2.89
N ILE A 28 7.24 -10.84 -2.57
CA ILE A 28 7.23 -11.32 -1.18
C ILE A 28 8.64 -11.13 -0.62
N GLY A 29 8.74 -10.54 0.57
CA GLY A 29 9.99 -10.38 1.29
C GLY A 29 9.84 -10.66 2.78
N THR A 30 10.96 -10.86 3.45
CA THR A 30 11.00 -11.18 4.89
C THR A 30 11.51 -10.00 5.69
N VAL A 31 10.80 -9.59 6.74
CA VAL A 31 11.22 -8.49 7.61
C VAL A 31 12.48 -8.89 8.38
N ARG A 32 13.62 -8.27 8.07
CA ARG A 32 14.89 -8.51 8.77
C ARG A 32 15.01 -7.69 10.05
N GLY A 33 14.34 -6.55 10.11
CA GLY A 33 14.36 -5.69 11.30
C GLY A 33 13.48 -4.46 11.13
N ILE A 34 13.02 -3.94 12.26
CA ILE A 34 12.12 -2.79 12.32
C ILE A 34 12.82 -1.66 13.04
N LYS A 35 12.64 -0.44 12.55
CA LYS A 35 13.16 0.79 13.13
C LYS A 35 12.03 1.83 13.19
N PRO A 36 12.17 2.89 14.01
CA PRO A 36 11.12 3.90 14.14
C PRO A 36 10.79 4.62 12.82
N TYR A 37 11.73 4.70 11.87
CA TYR A 37 11.50 5.31 10.57
C TYR A 37 10.96 4.34 9.50
N GLY A 38 10.91 3.04 9.77
CA GLY A 38 10.50 2.05 8.77
C GLY A 38 10.97 0.62 9.03
N ALA A 39 10.61 -0.28 8.12
CA ALA A 39 10.97 -1.70 8.15
C ALA A 39 12.00 -2.05 7.08
N PHE A 40 12.94 -2.93 7.44
CA PHE A 40 13.92 -3.51 6.54
C PHE A 40 13.45 -4.88 6.11
N ILE A 41 13.26 -5.07 4.81
CA ILE A 41 12.71 -6.30 4.23
C ILE A 41 13.77 -6.88 3.30
N ASP A 42 14.17 -8.13 3.50
CA ASP A 42 15.04 -8.84 2.55
C ASP A 42 14.19 -9.45 1.45
N ILE A 43 14.56 -9.17 0.21
CA ILE A 43 13.87 -9.72 -0.96
C ILE A 43 14.89 -10.49 -1.80
N GLY A 44 15.08 -11.75 -1.43
CA GLY A 44 15.97 -12.66 -2.16
C GLY A 44 17.44 -12.24 -2.14
N GLY A 45 17.90 -11.64 -1.02
CA GLY A 45 19.28 -11.18 -0.83
C GLY A 45 19.58 -9.77 -1.36
N VAL A 46 18.54 -8.95 -1.56
CA VAL A 46 18.64 -7.49 -1.74
C VAL A 46 17.85 -6.84 -0.60
N SER A 47 18.39 -5.78 -0.01
CA SER A 47 17.73 -5.09 1.10
C SER A 47 16.74 -4.06 0.57
N GLY A 48 15.47 -4.24 0.91
CA GLY A 48 14.41 -3.26 0.74
C GLY A 48 14.23 -2.41 1.99
N LEU A 49 13.90 -1.14 1.80
CA LEU A 49 13.48 -0.21 2.84
C LEU A 49 12.01 0.15 2.60
N LEU A 50 11.17 -0.13 3.59
CA LEU A 50 9.79 0.34 3.68
C LEU A 50 9.76 1.51 4.65
N HIS A 51 9.51 2.72 4.18
CA HIS A 51 9.37 3.89 5.06
C HIS A 51 8.05 3.82 5.82
N ILE A 52 8.00 4.43 7.02
CA ILE A 52 6.75 4.52 7.81
C ILE A 52 5.61 5.18 7.03
N SER A 53 5.94 6.19 6.21
CA SER A 53 5.01 6.88 5.33
C SER A 53 4.55 6.03 4.16
N GLU A 54 5.12 4.86 3.90
CA GLU A 54 4.77 3.97 2.80
C GLU A 54 4.08 2.69 3.29
N ILE A 55 3.85 2.56 4.60
CA ILE A 55 3.17 1.42 5.21
C ILE A 55 1.66 1.49 4.96
N SER A 56 1.02 2.62 5.30
CA SER A 56 -0.41 2.81 5.13
C SER A 56 -0.75 4.28 4.89
N HIS A 57 -1.89 4.53 4.26
CA HIS A 57 -2.47 5.87 4.16
C HIS A 57 -2.81 6.47 5.53
N GLU A 58 -3.11 5.62 6.52
CA GLU A 58 -3.37 6.04 7.89
C GLU A 58 -2.07 6.29 8.67
N HIS A 59 -2.11 7.21 9.64
CA HIS A 59 -0.96 7.48 10.48
C HIS A 59 -0.70 6.30 11.41
N ILE A 60 0.52 5.78 11.35
CA ILE A 60 0.98 4.69 12.22
C ILE A 60 2.01 5.28 13.18
N ASP A 61 1.72 5.27 14.48
CA ASP A 61 2.65 5.75 15.51
C ASP A 61 3.85 4.81 15.69
N THR A 62 3.63 3.50 15.57
CA THR A 62 4.65 2.49 15.84
C THR A 62 4.61 1.37 14.80
N PRO A 63 5.63 1.22 13.93
CA PRO A 63 5.63 0.16 12.90
C PRO A 63 5.70 -1.27 13.48
N HIS A 64 5.94 -1.39 14.78
CA HIS A 64 5.94 -2.66 15.52
C HIS A 64 4.54 -3.23 15.78
N SER A 65 3.48 -2.43 15.68
CA SER A 65 2.11 -2.95 15.78
C SER A 65 1.67 -3.66 14.51
N VAL A 66 2.28 -3.31 13.37
CA VAL A 66 1.89 -3.79 12.04
C VAL A 66 2.78 -4.93 11.57
N PHE A 67 4.08 -4.87 11.86
CA PHE A 67 5.05 -5.86 11.39
C PHE A 67 5.79 -6.51 12.54
N ASN A 68 6.11 -7.79 12.37
CA ASN A 68 7.00 -8.53 13.24
C ASN A 68 8.34 -8.83 12.56
N VAL A 69 9.39 -9.02 13.36
CA VAL A 69 10.70 -9.45 12.81
C VAL A 69 10.58 -10.91 12.35
N ASN A 70 11.11 -11.19 11.16
CA ASN A 70 10.99 -12.45 10.41
C ASN A 70 9.60 -12.71 9.79
N ASP A 71 8.73 -11.72 9.77
CA ASP A 71 7.43 -11.85 9.10
C ASP A 71 7.57 -11.83 7.57
N GLU A 72 6.70 -12.57 6.88
CA GLU A 72 6.63 -12.59 5.42
C GLU A 72 5.57 -11.60 4.93
N VAL A 73 6.00 -10.62 4.16
CA VAL A 73 5.18 -9.48 3.74
C VAL A 73 5.22 -9.31 2.23
N LYS A 74 4.05 -9.07 1.64
CA LYS A 74 3.90 -8.69 0.23
C LYS A 74 4.02 -7.18 0.11
N VAL A 75 4.93 -6.73 -0.75
CA VAL A 75 5.27 -5.32 -0.93
C VAL A 75 5.43 -5.02 -2.41
N MET A 76 5.08 -3.80 -2.82
CA MET A 76 5.33 -3.32 -4.18
C MET A 76 6.65 -2.55 -4.23
N ILE A 77 7.40 -2.74 -5.32
CA ILE A 77 8.61 -1.98 -5.60
C ILE A 77 8.22 -0.63 -6.20
N ILE A 78 8.60 0.49 -5.55
CA ILE A 78 8.41 1.83 -6.12
C ILE A 78 9.69 2.31 -6.81
N ASP A 79 10.85 2.01 -6.24
CA ASP A 79 12.11 2.56 -6.73
C ASP A 79 13.27 1.57 -6.51
N LEU A 80 14.24 1.58 -7.43
CA LEU A 80 15.36 0.65 -7.49
C LEU A 80 16.69 1.42 -7.57
N ASP A 81 17.50 1.35 -6.51
CA ASP A 81 18.85 1.94 -6.44
C ASP A 81 19.90 0.86 -6.73
N ALA A 82 20.20 0.65 -8.02
CA ALA A 82 21.15 -0.36 -8.50
C ALA A 82 22.60 -0.10 -8.04
N GLU A 83 22.97 1.15 -7.74
CA GLU A 83 24.33 1.50 -7.33
C GLU A 83 24.66 0.97 -5.93
N ARG A 84 23.67 1.08 -5.02
CA ARG A 84 23.84 0.73 -3.61
C ARG A 84 23.21 -0.58 -3.22
N GLY A 85 22.46 -1.23 -4.10
CA GLY A 85 21.84 -2.51 -3.77
C GLY A 85 20.60 -2.37 -2.89
N ARG A 86 19.87 -1.25 -3.01
CA ARG A 86 18.70 -0.96 -2.18
C ARG A 86 17.45 -0.78 -3.03
N ILE A 87 16.31 -1.10 -2.44
CA ILE A 87 15.00 -1.00 -3.09
C ILE A 87 14.08 -0.23 -2.16
N SER A 88 13.33 0.72 -2.69
CA SER A 88 12.27 1.40 -1.92
C SER A 88 10.96 0.67 -2.16
N LEU A 89 10.32 0.32 -1.05
CA LEU A 89 9.11 -0.50 -1.04
C LEU A 89 7.93 0.29 -0.52
N SER A 90 6.73 -0.13 -0.92
CA SER A 90 5.47 0.38 -0.36
C SER A 90 4.40 -0.70 -0.32
N THR A 91 3.56 -0.60 0.70
CA THR A 91 2.35 -1.40 0.84
C THR A 91 1.10 -0.58 0.56
N LYS A 92 1.18 0.76 0.55
CA LYS A 92 0.05 1.66 0.23
C LYS A 92 -0.65 1.33 -1.09
N GLN A 93 0.12 1.00 -2.13
CA GLN A 93 -0.44 0.70 -3.45
C GLN A 93 -1.23 -0.63 -3.49
N LEU A 94 -1.11 -1.46 -2.45
CA LEU A 94 -1.83 -2.72 -2.33
C LEU A 94 -3.08 -2.59 -1.46
N GLU A 95 -3.20 -1.51 -0.69
CA GLU A 95 -4.39 -1.21 0.10
C GLU A 95 -5.55 -0.90 -0.85
N ALA A 96 -6.71 -1.54 -0.64
CA ALA A 96 -7.92 -1.24 -1.40
C ALA A 96 -8.59 0.02 -0.83
N GLU A 97 -8.61 0.11 0.51
CA GLU A 97 -9.08 1.27 1.25
C GLU A 97 -7.99 1.80 2.20
N PRO A 98 -7.96 3.12 2.47
CA PRO A 98 -6.98 3.69 3.38
C PRO A 98 -7.14 3.10 4.80
N GLY A 99 -6.04 2.60 5.38
CA GLY A 99 -6.02 2.01 6.73
C GLY A 99 -6.27 0.50 6.77
N ASP A 100 -6.45 -0.17 5.63
CA ASP A 100 -6.60 -1.63 5.57
C ASP A 100 -5.43 -2.38 6.22
N MET A 101 -4.21 -1.86 6.13
CA MET A 101 -3.05 -2.48 6.77
C MET A 101 -3.14 -2.49 8.31
N VAL A 102 -3.83 -1.51 8.90
CA VAL A 102 -4.00 -1.40 10.36
C VAL A 102 -5.18 -2.24 10.83
N ARG A 103 -6.24 -2.32 10.02
CA ARG A 103 -7.46 -3.08 10.32
C ARG A 103 -7.29 -4.58 10.08
N ASP A 104 -6.88 -4.95 8.87
CA ASP A 104 -6.82 -6.34 8.39
C ASP A 104 -5.67 -6.56 7.39
N PRO A 105 -4.42 -6.69 7.86
CA PRO A 105 -3.25 -6.86 6.99
C PRO A 105 -3.33 -8.12 6.10
N GLN A 106 -3.96 -9.20 6.58
CA GLN A 106 -4.19 -10.41 5.78
C GLN A 106 -5.04 -10.14 4.52
N LEU A 107 -6.01 -9.24 4.60
CA LEU A 107 -6.87 -8.90 3.46
C LEU A 107 -6.07 -8.21 2.36
N VAL A 108 -5.16 -7.33 2.75
CA VAL A 108 -4.25 -6.63 1.83
C VAL A 108 -3.36 -7.64 1.11
N TYR A 109 -2.78 -8.61 1.82
CA TYR A 109 -1.91 -9.61 1.19
C TYR A 109 -2.65 -10.57 0.26
N ALA A 110 -3.91 -10.87 0.54
CA ALA A 110 -4.76 -11.69 -0.33
C ALA A 110 -5.12 -10.94 -1.62
N LYS A 111 -5.53 -9.68 -1.52
CA LYS A 111 -5.92 -8.83 -2.66
C LYS A 111 -4.75 -8.25 -3.44
N ALA A 112 -3.54 -8.28 -2.89
CA ALA A 112 -2.33 -7.70 -3.49
C ALA A 112 -2.07 -8.19 -4.92
N GLU A 113 -2.36 -9.45 -5.24
CA GLU A 113 -2.14 -10.00 -6.60
C GLU A 113 -3.15 -9.45 -7.62
N GLU A 114 -4.42 -9.30 -7.22
CA GLU A 114 -5.48 -8.74 -8.06
C GLU A 114 -5.26 -7.25 -8.29
N MET A 115 -4.92 -6.49 -7.23
CA MET A 115 -4.65 -5.06 -7.31
C MET A 115 -3.42 -4.77 -8.16
N ALA A 116 -2.37 -5.59 -8.05
CA ALA A 116 -1.18 -5.46 -8.89
C ALA A 116 -1.42 -5.82 -10.36
N ALA A 117 -2.35 -6.72 -10.65
CA ALA A 117 -2.79 -6.99 -12.02
C ALA A 117 -3.53 -5.78 -12.60
N LYS A 118 -4.48 -5.23 -11.85
CA LYS A 118 -5.22 -4.01 -12.22
C LYS A 118 -4.29 -2.82 -12.44
N TYR A 119 -3.31 -2.61 -11.57
CA TYR A 119 -2.33 -1.52 -11.71
C TYR A 119 -1.49 -1.67 -12.97
N ARG A 120 -1.06 -2.90 -13.30
CA ARG A 120 -0.31 -3.18 -14.54
C ARG A 120 -1.17 -2.97 -15.78
N GLU A 121 -2.43 -3.34 -15.76
CA GLU A 121 -3.37 -3.12 -16.86
C GLU A 121 -3.62 -1.62 -17.06
N GLN A 122 -3.88 -0.87 -15.99
CA GLN A 122 -4.09 0.57 -16.04
C GLN A 122 -2.84 1.32 -16.54
N MET A 123 -1.65 0.93 -16.09
CA MET A 123 -0.37 1.48 -16.56
C MET A 123 -0.10 1.13 -18.03
N ALA A 124 -0.40 -0.09 -18.47
CA ALA A 124 -0.24 -0.50 -19.86
C ALA A 124 -1.24 0.22 -20.79
N GLN A 125 -2.48 0.41 -20.34
CA GLN A 125 -3.51 1.17 -21.07
C GLN A 125 -3.15 2.66 -21.17
N SER A 126 -2.64 3.25 -20.08
CA SER A 126 -2.19 4.64 -20.10
C SER A 126 -0.88 4.85 -20.87
N ALA A 127 0.00 3.84 -20.94
CA ALA A 127 1.20 3.86 -21.78
C ALA A 127 0.91 3.76 -23.29
N LEU A 128 -0.23 3.19 -23.71
CA LEU A 128 -0.58 3.00 -25.13
C LEU A 128 -1.45 4.10 -25.75
N GLY A 129 -1.88 5.11 -24.97
CA GLY A 129 -2.45 6.34 -25.53
C GLY A 129 -3.88 6.26 -26.09
N LEU A 130 -4.84 5.78 -25.29
CA LEU A 130 -6.24 6.21 -25.41
C LEU A 130 -6.65 6.84 -24.06
N GLN A 131 -6.82 8.16 -24.05
CA GLN A 131 -7.56 8.81 -22.98
C GLN A 131 -9.01 8.40 -23.07
N GLU A 132 -9.51 7.72 -22.03
CA GLU A 132 -10.77 8.10 -21.40
C GLU A 132 -10.53 8.11 -19.88
N PRO A 133 -10.83 9.21 -19.17
CA PRO A 133 -10.96 9.16 -17.73
C PRO A 133 -12.28 8.46 -17.41
N LEU A 134 -12.23 7.37 -16.65
CA LEU A 134 -13.43 6.86 -16.00
C LEU A 134 -13.11 6.59 -14.53
N VAL A 135 -13.04 7.69 -13.78
CA VAL A 135 -13.45 7.67 -12.36
C VAL A 135 -14.96 7.44 -12.34
N GLU A 136 -15.36 6.18 -12.44
CA GLU A 136 -16.68 5.61 -12.13
C GLU A 136 -16.47 4.08 -12.20
N ALA A 137 -16.55 3.28 -11.14
CA ALA A 137 -17.56 3.28 -10.10
C ALA A 137 -17.01 2.70 -8.77
N VAL A 138 -17.01 3.53 -7.74
CA VAL A 138 -17.38 3.13 -6.36
C VAL A 138 -18.18 4.27 -5.75
N VAL A 139 -19.34 4.53 -6.37
CA VAL A 139 -20.49 5.12 -5.69
C VAL A 139 -21.58 4.06 -5.69
N GLU A 140 -21.70 3.41 -4.53
CA GLU A 140 -22.91 2.87 -3.87
C GLU A 140 -22.38 1.94 -2.76
N ALA A 141 -22.58 2.13 -1.45
CA ALA A 141 -23.32 3.13 -0.70
C ALA A 141 -22.88 3.00 0.77
N GLU A 142 -22.53 4.10 1.43
CA GLU A 142 -23.06 4.41 2.76
C GLU A 142 -23.10 5.92 2.90
N ALA A 143 -24.33 6.42 2.87
CA ALA A 143 -24.68 7.81 3.08
C ALA A 143 -24.38 8.19 4.54
N ALA A 144 -23.47 9.14 4.72
CA ALA A 144 -23.60 10.07 5.82
C ALA A 144 -24.39 11.29 5.31
N PRO A 145 -25.62 11.56 5.79
CA PRO A 145 -26.17 12.89 5.73
C PRO A 145 -25.79 13.60 7.03
N ASP A 146 -24.82 14.49 6.98
CA ASP A 146 -24.67 15.55 7.97
C ASP A 146 -24.84 16.87 7.24
N GLU A 147 -25.98 17.53 7.41
CA GLU A 147 -26.08 18.99 7.43
C GLU A 147 -27.31 19.40 8.25
N GLY A 148 -27.06 20.11 9.35
CA GLY A 148 -28.10 20.76 10.14
C GLY A 148 -28.58 22.08 9.53
N THR A 149 -29.79 22.51 9.89
CA THR A 149 -30.15 23.89 10.29
C THR A 149 -31.66 23.97 10.56
N GLU A 150 -31.95 24.40 11.79
CA GLU A 150 -33.10 25.15 12.33
C GLU A 150 -34.35 25.40 11.46
N ALA A 151 -35.53 25.12 12.02
CA ALA A 151 -36.52 26.13 12.44
C ALA A 151 -37.96 25.56 12.50
N GLU A 152 -38.69 26.08 13.47
CA GLU A 152 -40.05 25.74 13.88
C GLU A 152 -41.11 25.81 12.76
N VAL A 153 -42.12 24.94 12.85
CA VAL A 153 -43.53 25.38 12.84
C VAL A 153 -44.39 24.48 13.70
N SER A 154 -45.29 25.18 14.38
CA SER A 154 -46.25 24.78 15.39
C SER A 154 -47.52 24.13 14.82
N ALA A 155 -48.28 23.58 15.78
CA ALA A 155 -49.74 23.48 15.83
C ALA A 155 -50.43 22.27 15.16
N ALA A 156 -50.91 21.39 16.04
CA ALA A 156 -52.30 20.95 16.22
C ALA A 156 -53.11 20.49 14.99
N GLU A 157 -53.55 19.22 15.00
CA GLU A 157 -54.98 18.91 14.90
C GLU A 157 -55.32 17.55 15.55
N VAL A 158 -56.48 17.53 16.18
CA VAL A 158 -57.13 16.48 16.97
C VAL A 158 -58.13 15.77 16.06
N VAL A 159 -58.17 14.44 15.97
CA VAL A 159 -59.42 13.70 15.67
C VAL A 159 -59.40 12.30 16.30
N GLU A 160 -60.50 12.02 17.00
CA GLU A 160 -60.95 10.78 17.64
C GLU A 160 -60.80 9.50 16.81
N THR A 161 -60.52 8.39 17.49
CA THR A 161 -61.16 7.10 17.15
C THR A 161 -61.45 6.33 18.42
N THR A 162 -62.74 6.25 18.66
CA THR A 162 -63.49 5.37 19.54
C THR A 162 -63.23 3.91 19.21
N VAL A 163 -62.97 3.09 20.23
CA VAL A 163 -63.27 1.66 20.17
C VAL A 163 -64.12 1.34 21.39
N ALA A 164 -65.30 0.81 21.09
CA ALA A 164 -66.32 0.32 22.01
C ALA A 164 -65.96 -1.08 22.55
#